data_AF-A0A534LNJ6-F1
#
_entry.id   AF-A0A534LNJ6-F1
#
_cell.length_a   1.000
_cell.length_b   1.000
_cell.length_c   1.000
_cell.angle_alpha   90.00
_cell.angle_beta   90.00
_cell.angle_gamma   90.00
#
_symmetry.space_group_name_H-M   'P 1'
#
loop_
_entity.id
_entity.type
_entity.pdbx_description
1 polymer ?
#
loop_
_entity_poly.entity_id
_entity_poly.type
_entity_poly.pdbx_seq_one_letter_code
_entity_poly.pdbx_strand_id
1 'polypeptide(L)' 'MASSGLWRHRDFLLLWGGQSVSRIGDQFTGLAVPYIAAFVLGAHEVEMGFLGAAGTVPFLLFGLLVGVWVDRR' A
#
# COMPACT_ATOMS: atom_id res chain seq x y z
N MET A 1 27.29 19.09 17.64
CA MET A 1 26.84 18.92 16.23
C MET A 1 25.46 19.54 16.13
N ALA A 2 25.33 20.67 15.43
CA ALA A 2 24.04 21.29 15.23
C ALA A 2 23.18 20.35 14.36
N SER A 3 22.14 19.77 14.95
CA SER A 3 21.11 19.04 14.23
C SER A 3 20.36 20.04 13.34
N SER A 4 20.82 20.21 12.10
CA SER A 4 19.99 20.82 11.07
C SER A 4 18.69 20.01 11.03
N GLY A 5 17.56 20.64 11.36
CA GLY A 5 16.29 19.93 11.45
C GLY A 5 15.98 19.16 10.16
N LEU A 6 15.41 17.96 10.28
CA LEU A 6 14.99 17.08 9.17
C LEU A 6 14.18 17.84 8.09
N TRP A 7 13.45 18.87 8.52
CA TRP A 7 12.70 19.81 7.68
C TRP A 7 13.54 20.63 6.70
N ARG A 8 14.88 20.64 6.83
CA ARG A 8 15.80 21.28 5.87
C ARG A 8 16.47 20.27 4.92
N HIS A 9 16.25 18.97 5.11
CA HIS A 9 16.80 17.92 4.26
C HIS A 9 15.81 17.58 3.13
N ARG A 10 16.13 18.00 1.91
CA ARG A 10 15.27 17.82 0.73
C ARG A 10 14.86 16.37 0.49
N ASP A 11 15.78 15.44 0.59
CA ASP A 11 15.50 14.02 0.32
C ASP A 11 14.55 13.42 1.37
N PHE A 12 14.68 13.85 2.62
CA PHE A 12 13.74 13.48 3.68
C PHE A 12 12.34 14.03 3.40
N LEU A 13 12.22 15.30 3.01
CA LEU A 13 10.91 15.89 2.70
C LEU A 13 10.24 15.20 1.51
N LEU A 14 11.01 14.82 0.48
CA LEU A 14 10.49 14.05 -0.66
C LEU A 14 9.99 12.68 -0.24
N LEU A 15 10.77 11.95 0.57
CA LEU A 15 10.37 10.65 1.09
C LEU A 15 9.14 10.77 2.00
N TRP A 16 9.13 11.73 2.92
CA TRP A 16 8.05 11.94 3.87
C TRP A 16 6.75 12.34 3.16
N GLY A 17 6.81 13.27 2.20
CA GLY A 17 5.66 13.68 1.41
C GLY A 17 5.14 12.53 0.54
N GLY A 18 6.02 11.85 -0.17
CA GLY A 18 5.67 10.68 -0.98
C GLY A 18 5.01 9.57 -0.17
N GLN A 19 5.61 9.18 0.96
CA GLN A 19 5.06 8.16 1.86
C GLN A 19 3.73 8.60 2.47
N SER A 20 3.56 9.87 2.83
CA SER A 20 2.30 10.37 3.37
C SER A 20 1.17 10.23 2.34
N VAL A 21 1.41 10.63 1.09
CA VAL A 21 0.44 10.48 0.00
C VAL A 21 0.15 9.00 -0.26
N SER A 22 1.18 8.15 -0.32
CA SER A 22 1.00 6.70 -0.49
C SER A 22 0.13 6.09 0.61
N ARG A 23 0.38 6.43 1.88
CA ARG A 23 -0.40 5.89 3.01
C ARG A 23 -1.86 6.32 3.00
N ILE A 24 -2.13 7.56 2.60
CA ILE A 24 -3.50 8.04 2.42
C ILE A 24 -4.18 7.25 1.28
N GLY A 25 -3.48 7.06 0.16
CA GLY A 25 -3.95 6.28 -0.97
C GLY A 25 -4.26 4.83 -0.60
N ASP A 26 -3.38 4.18 0.16
CA ASP A 26 -3.55 2.80 0.64
C ASP A 26 -4.82 2.68 1.49
N GLN A 27 -5.01 3.60 2.45
CA GLN A 27 -6.17 3.58 3.34
C GLN A 27 -7.48 3.86 2.59
N PHE A 28 -7.45 4.80 1.66
CA PHE A 28 -8.60 5.09 0.81
C PHE A 28 -8.96 3.88 -0.07
N THR A 29 -7.97 3.30 -0.75
CA THR A 29 -8.16 2.16 -1.66
C THR A 29 -8.68 0.93 -0.92
N GLY A 30 -8.17 0.65 0.28
CA GLY A 30 -8.64 -0.45 1.13
C GLY A 30 -10.12 -0.37 1.50
N LEU A 31 -10.72 0.82 1.47
CA LEU A 31 -12.15 1.02 1.71
C LEU A 31 -12.94 1.18 0.40
N ALA A 32 -12.39 1.94 -0.56
CA ALA A 32 -13.07 2.29 -1.80
C ALA A 32 -13.29 1.07 -2.70
N VAL A 33 -12.28 0.19 -2.83
CA VAL A 33 -12.38 -1.01 -3.69
C VAL A 33 -13.50 -1.96 -3.25
N PRO A 34 -13.57 -2.42 -1.99
CA PRO A 34 -14.68 -3.29 -1.56
C PRO A 34 -16.03 -2.56 -1.58
N TYR A 35 -16.06 -1.25 -1.30
CA TYR A 35 -17.28 -0.46 -1.40
C TYR A 35 -17.82 -0.42 -2.84
N ILE A 36 -16.95 -0.12 -3.82
CA ILE A 36 -17.33 -0.08 -5.23
C ILE A 36 -17.81 -1.47 -5.67
N ALA A 37 -17.07 -2.53 -5.31
CA ALA A 37 -17.46 -3.89 -5.63
C ALA A 37 -18.87 -4.23 -5.13
N ALA A 38 -19.16 -3.95 -3.85
CA ALA A 38 -20.46 -4.29 -3.26
C ALA A 38 -21.61 -3.37 -3.73
N PHE A 39 -21.41 -2.05 -3.73
CA PHE A 39 -22.51 -1.09 -3.87
C PHE A 39 -22.66 -0.50 -5.27
N VAL A 40 -21.58 -0.46 -6.06
CA VAL A 40 -21.63 0.06 -7.43
C VAL A 40 -21.75 -1.09 -8.44
N LEU A 41 -21.00 -2.17 -8.21
CA LEU A 41 -20.96 -3.32 -9.12
C LEU A 41 -21.90 -4.46 -8.70
N GLY A 42 -22.42 -4.44 -7.47
CA GLY A 42 -23.33 -5.47 -6.98
C GLY A 42 -22.67 -6.85 -6.83
N ALA A 43 -21.37 -6.88 -6.52
CA ALA A 43 -20.61 -8.11 -6.40
C ALA A 43 -21.19 -9.03 -5.32
N HIS A 44 -21.32 -10.31 -5.67
CA HIS A 44 -21.87 -11.32 -4.76
C HIS A 44 -20.79 -11.91 -3.84
N GLU A 45 -21.22 -12.71 -2.86
CA GLU A 45 -20.39 -13.21 -1.75
C GLU A 45 -19.09 -13.89 -2.21
N VAL A 46 -19.18 -14.68 -3.28
CA VAL A 46 -18.03 -15.42 -3.84
C VAL A 46 -17.03 -14.47 -4.50
N GLU A 47 -17.50 -13.48 -5.27
CA GLU A 47 -16.65 -12.44 -5.87
C GLU A 47 -15.94 -11.60 -4.81
N MET A 48 -16.64 -11.27 -3.71
CA MET A 48 -16.04 -10.57 -2.58
C MET A 48 -14.97 -11.41 -1.89
N GLY A 49 -15.17 -12.73 -1.78
CA GLY A 49 -14.16 -13.66 -1.30
C GLY A 49 -12.92 -13.68 -2.20
N PHE A 50 -13.11 -13.74 -3.53
CA PHE A 50 -12.00 -13.66 -4.48
C PHE A 50 -11.29 -12.30 -4.45
N LEU A 51 -12.02 -11.20 -4.30
CA LEU A 51 -11.45 -9.86 -4.18
C LEU A 51 -10.53 -9.76 -2.94
N GLY A 52 -10.96 -10.29 -1.79
CA GLY A 52 -10.13 -10.36 -0.59
C GLY A 52 -8.89 -11.24 -0.78
N ALA A 53 -9.05 -12.39 -1.44
CA ALA A 53 -7.93 -13.26 -1.77
C ALA A 53 -6.92 -12.56 -2.71
N ALA A 54 -7.39 -11.85 -3.72
CA ALA A 54 -6.54 -11.10 -4.66
C ALA A 54 -5.72 -10.01 -3.95
N GLY A 55 -6.22 -9.43 -2.87
CA GLY A 55 -5.47 -8.49 -2.04
C GLY A 55 -4.35 -9.12 -1.20
N THR A 56 -4.43 -10.43 -0.91
CA THR A 56 -3.54 -11.10 0.06
C THR A 56 -2.56 -12.09 -0.61
N VAL A 57 -3.05 -12.87 -1.57
CA VAL A 57 -2.32 -13.96 -2.22
C VAL A 57 -0.98 -13.51 -2.82
N PRO A 58 -0.88 -12.37 -3.55
CA PRO A 58 0.40 -11.93 -4.08
C PRO A 58 1.46 -11.71 -2.99
N PHE A 59 1.07 -11.15 -1.85
CA PHE A 59 1.99 -10.94 -0.73
C PHE A 59 2.45 -12.28 -0.13
N LEU A 60 1.55 -13.26 0.01
CA LEU A 60 1.90 -14.59 0.49
C LEU A 60 2.86 -15.32 -0.45
N LEU A 61 2.63 -15.22 -1.75
CA LEU A 61 3.43 -15.93 -2.76
C LEU A 61 4.80 -15.27 -2.99
N PHE A 62 4.84 -13.94 -3.00
CA PHE A 62 6.02 -13.20 -3.46
C PHE A 62 6.71 -12.40 -2.36
N GLY A 63 6.09 -12.17 -1.20
CA GLY A 63 6.62 -11.28 -0.15
C GLY A 63 8.02 -11.68 0.33
N LEU A 64 8.25 -12.97 0.59
CA LEU A 64 9.56 -13.48 0.99
C LEU A 64 10.60 -13.36 -0.13
N LEU A 65 10.23 -13.76 -1.36
CA LEU A 65 11.14 -13.77 -2.50
C LEU A 65 11.58 -12.35 -2.87
N VAL A 66 10.64 -11.41 -2.92
CA VAL A 66 10.91 -10.00 -3.20
C VAL A 66 11.72 -9.37 -2.07
N GLY A 67 11.41 -9.67 -0.81
CA GLY A 67 12.17 -9.16 0.33
C GLY A 67 13.65 -9.53 0.27
N VAL A 68 13.95 -10.80 0.00
CA VAL A 68 15.34 -11.28 -0.17
C VAL A 68 16.03 -10.63 -1.36
N TRP A 69 15.32 -10.42 -2.46
CA TRP A 69 15.89 -9.81 -3.66
C TRP A 69 16.22 -8.32 -3.46
N VAL A 70 15.36 -7.57 -2.78
CA VAL A 70 15.60 -6.15 -2.48
C VAL A 70 16.74 -5.98 -1.48
N ASP A 71 16.81 -6.80 -0.43
CA ASP A 71 17.85 -6.70 0.62
C ASP A 71 19.27 -6.99 0.10
N ARG A 72 19.37 -7.76 -0.98
CA ARG A 72 20.66 -8.14 -1.59
C ARG A 72 21.20 -7.12 -2.60
N ARG A 73 20.53 -5.98 -2.79
CA ARG A 73 20.88 -4.99 -3.82
C ARG A 73 21.12 -3.62 -3.22
#